data_AF-A0A699U3H8-F1
#
_entry.id   AF-A0A699U3H8-F1
#
_cell.length_a   1.000
_cell.length_b   1.000
_cell.length_c   1.000
_cell.angle_alpha   90.00
_cell.angle_beta   90.00
_cell.angle_gamma   90.00
#
_symmetry.space_group_name_H-M   'P 1'
#
loop_
_entity.id
_entity.type
_entity.pdbx_description
1 polymer ?
#
loop_
_entity_poly.entity_id
_entity_poly.type
_entity_poly.pdbx_seq_one_letter_code
_entity_poly.pdbx_strand_id
1 'polypeptide(L)' 'MEKVLSRVQLPPSKATVKLLHLISQALIAQKLVKHPDVNVNISVVCCICEIIRIRAPNAPYNHEHMKEFFEVLVT' A
#
# COMPACT_ATOMS: atom_id res chain seq x y z
N MET A 1 3.52 -0.57 -10.61
CA MET A 1 4.12 -0.17 -9.33
C MET A 1 4.39 -1.37 -8.43
N GLU A 2 3.41 -2.26 -8.23
CA GLU A 2 3.60 -3.56 -7.54
C GLU A 2 4.87 -4.30 -8.01
N LYS A 3 5.06 -4.54 -9.31
CA LYS A 3 6.27 -5.19 -9.88
C LYS A 3 7.61 -4.55 -9.48
N VAL A 4 7.62 -3.27 -9.14
CA VAL A 4 8.82 -2.55 -8.66
C VAL A 4 9.00 -2.79 -7.16
N LEU A 5 7.91 -2.71 -6.40
CA LEU A 5 7.89 -2.96 -4.96
C LEU A 5 8.25 -4.41 -4.61
N SER A 6 7.81 -5.38 -5.42
CA SER A 6 8.13 -6.80 -5.21
C SER A 6 9.62 -7.13 -5.31
N ARG A 7 10.42 -6.26 -5.93
CA ARG A 7 11.88 -6.41 -6.06
C ARG A 7 12.67 -5.75 -4.94
N VAL A 8 12.00 -5.04 -4.02
CA VAL A 8 12.68 -4.37 -2.91
C VAL A 8 13.22 -5.43 -1.94
N GLN A 9 14.55 -5.42 -1.76
CA GLN A 9 15.25 -6.27 -0.81
C GLN A 9 15.01 -5.81 0.63
N LEU A 10 14.96 -6.78 1.55
CA LEU A 10 14.75 -6.55 2.99
C LEU A 10 16.08 -6.69 3.75
N PRO A 11 16.37 -5.83 4.75
CA PRO A 11 15.58 -4.67 5.16
C PRO A 11 15.74 -3.49 4.19
N PRO A 12 14.67 -2.69 3.98
CA PRO A 12 14.75 -1.53 3.09
C PRO A 12 15.64 -0.43 3.69
N SER A 13 16.23 0.39 2.81
CA SER A 13 16.98 1.58 3.25
C SER A 13 16.06 2.61 3.93
N LYS A 14 16.62 3.47 4.79
CA LYS A 14 15.86 4.58 5.42
C LYS A 14 15.17 5.49 4.38
N ALA A 15 15.84 5.73 3.25
CA ALA A 15 15.28 6.52 2.15
C ALA A 15 14.06 5.81 1.52
N THR A 16 14.16 4.50 1.30
CA THR A 16 13.06 3.67 0.81
C THR A 16 11.88 3.71 1.77
N VAL A 17 12.10 3.55 3.07
CA VAL A 17 11.02 3.63 4.08
C VAL A 17 10.30 4.98 4.04
N LYS A 18 11.05 6.10 3.95
CA LYS A 18 10.47 7.44 3.86
C LYS A 18 9.64 7.62 2.59
N LEU A 19 10.16 7.14 1.45
CA LEU A 19 9.44 7.18 0.18
C LEU A 19 8.14 6.37 0.24
N LEU A 20 8.19 5.13 0.76
CA LEU A 20 7.01 4.29 0.89
C LEU A 20 5.94 4.91 1.80
N HIS A 21 6.34 5.63 2.85
CA HIS A 21 5.39 6.36 3.69
C HIS A 21 4.63 7.46 2.93
N LEU A 22 5.33 8.25 2.11
CA LEU A 22 4.70 9.30 1.29
C LEU A 22 3.75 8.71 0.25
N ILE A 23 4.18 7.61 -0.39
CA ILE A 23 3.36 6.87 -1.35
C ILE A 23 2.09 6.33 -0.67
N SER A 24 2.22 5.71 0.51
CA SER A 24 1.10 5.21 1.29
C SER A 24 0.06 6.28 1.58
N GLN A 25 0.51 7.48 1.98
CA GLN A 25 -0.38 8.61 2.25
C GLN A 25 -1.10 9.09 0.99
N ALA A 26 -0.40 9.16 -0.14
CA ALA A 26 -0.98 9.56 -1.41
C ALA A 26 -2.06 8.59 -1.91
N LEU A 27 -1.83 7.28 -1.79
CA LEU A 27 -2.79 6.24 -2.20
C LEU A 27 -4.11 6.34 -1.43
N ILE A 28 -4.04 6.66 -0.14
CA ILE A 28 -5.22 6.84 0.72
C ILE A 28 -5.91 8.18 0.44
N ALA A 29 -5.14 9.28 0.39
CA ALA A 29 -5.69 10.63 0.22
C ALA A 29 -6.46 10.78 -1.10
N GLN A 30 -6.00 10.10 -2.15
CA GLN A 30 -6.67 10.10 -3.46
C GLN A 30 -7.90 9.18 -3.51
N LYS A 31 -8.24 8.48 -2.42
CA LYS A 31 -9.35 7.53 -2.32
C LYS A 31 -9.32 6.47 -3.44
N LEU A 32 -8.13 6.13 -3.93
CA LEU A 32 -7.95 5.18 -5.04
C LEU A 32 -8.38 3.76 -4.69
N VAL A 33 -8.54 3.47 -3.40
CA VAL A 33 -9.05 2.20 -2.89
C VAL A 33 -10.56 2.04 -3.22
N LYS A 34 -11.29 3.14 -3.50
CA LYS A 34 -12.72 3.12 -3.88
C LYS A 34 -12.96 3.68 -5.28
N HIS A 35 -12.03 3.42 -6.20
CA HIS A 35 -12.14 3.88 -7.59
C HIS A 35 -13.24 3.11 -8.34
N PRO A 36 -13.96 3.73 -9.29
CA PRO A 36 -15.01 3.04 -10.07
C PRO A 36 -14.50 1.88 -10.93
N ASP A 37 -13.24 1.96 -11.36
CA ASP A 37 -12.56 0.88 -12.08
C ASP A 37 -11.94 -0.12 -11.10
N VAL A 38 -12.46 -1.36 -11.12
CA VAL A 38 -11.98 -2.47 -10.29
C VAL A 38 -10.50 -2.80 -10.52
N ASN A 39 -9.98 -2.63 -11.74
CA ASN A 39 -8.58 -2.91 -12.02
C ASN A 39 -7.65 -1.91 -11.35
N VAL A 40 -8.11 -0.67 -11.16
CA VAL A 40 -7.40 0.35 -10.38
C VAL A 40 -7.37 -0.06 -8.91
N ASN A 41 -8.52 -0.50 -8.35
CA ASN A 41 -8.59 -0.97 -6.96
C ASN A 41 -7.65 -2.15 -6.71
N ILE A 42 -7.68 -3.18 -7.57
CA ILE A 42 -6.79 -4.35 -7.47
C ILE A 42 -5.33 -3.90 -7.53
N SER A 43 -4.97 -3.03 -8.46
CA SER A 43 -3.59 -2.54 -8.60
C SER A 43 -3.12 -1.78 -7.36
N VAL A 44 -3.97 -0.94 -6.77
CA VAL A 44 -3.69 -0.19 -5.54
C VAL A 44 -3.54 -1.15 -4.36
N VAL A 45 -4.42 -2.13 -4.25
CA VAL A 45 -4.38 -3.16 -3.21
C VAL A 45 -3.08 -3.95 -3.27
N CYS A 46 -2.67 -4.42 -4.45
CA CYS A 46 -1.41 -5.15 -4.58
C CYS A 46 -0.20 -4.29 -4.20
N CYS A 47 -0.22 -2.99 -4.51
CA CYS A 47 0.82 -2.07 -4.07
C CYS A 47 0.86 -1.93 -2.54
N ILE A 48 -0.30 -1.83 -1.89
CA ILE A 48 -0.42 -1.74 -0.43
C ILE A 48 0.11 -3.03 0.23
N CYS A 49 -0.24 -4.20 -0.28
CA CYS A 49 0.29 -5.49 0.20
C CYS A 49 1.82 -5.51 0.18
N GLU A 50 2.43 -5.08 -0.92
CA GLU A 50 3.90 -5.02 -1.02
C GLU A 50 4.50 -4.00 -0.06
N ILE A 51 3.86 -2.86 0.17
CA ILE A 51 4.31 -1.88 1.17
C ILE A 51 4.27 -2.47 2.58
N ILE A 52 3.20 -3.19 2.93
CA ILE A 52 3.07 -3.88 4.22
C ILE A 52 4.19 -4.91 4.37
N ARG A 53 4.43 -5.74 3.34
CA ARG A 53 5.53 -6.71 3.31
C ARG A 53 6.88 -6.04 3.54
N ILE A 54 7.14 -4.91 2.88
CA ILE A 54 8.43 -4.19 2.97
C ILE A 54 8.63 -3.55 4.35
N ARG A 55 7.55 -3.03 4.95
CA ARG A 55 7.62 -2.29 6.22
C ARG A 55 7.47 -3.16 7.46
N ALA A 56 7.12 -4.43 7.30
CA ALA A 56 7.04 -5.39 8.40
C ALA A 56 8.32 -5.38 9.27
N PRO A 57 8.19 -5.47 10.60
CA PRO A 57 6.97 -5.68 11.39
C PRO A 57 6.13 -4.41 11.63
N ASN A 58 6.58 -3.24 11.15
CA ASN A 58 5.96 -1.96 11.44
C ASN A 58 4.80 -1.70 10.46
N ALA A 59 3.56 -1.68 10.97
CA ALA A 59 2.39 -1.36 10.17
C ALA A 59 2.54 0.02 9.49
N PRO A 60 2.36 0.14 8.16
CA PRO A 60 2.43 1.44 7.49
C PRO A 60 1.24 2.34 7.78
N TYR A 61 0.15 1.74 8.24
CA TYR A 61 -1.21 2.27 8.25
C TYR A 61 -1.83 2.14 9.64
N ASN A 62 -2.72 3.08 9.99
CA ASN A 62 -3.52 3.00 11.22
C ASN A 62 -4.72 2.05 11.02
N HIS A 63 -5.48 1.80 12.08
CA HIS A 63 -6.61 0.86 12.04
C HIS A 63 -7.69 1.26 11.02
N GLU A 64 -7.99 2.54 10.88
CA GLU A 64 -9.01 3.04 9.94
C GLU A 64 -8.62 2.80 8.48
N HIS A 65 -7.36 3.10 8.12
CA HIS A 65 -6.83 2.83 6.79
C HIS A 65 -6.81 1.33 6.46
N MET A 66 -6.49 0.48 7.44
CA MET A 66 -6.54 -0.97 7.26
C MET A 66 -7.97 -1.46 7.06
N LYS A 67 -8.94 -0.88 7.76
CA LYS A 67 -10.36 -1.20 7.59
C LYS A 67 -10.84 -0.90 6.17
N GLU A 68 -10.56 0.29 5.65
CA GLU A 68 -10.93 0.66 4.27
C GLU A 68 -10.28 -0.27 3.23
N PHE A 69 -9.03 -0.67 3.47
CA PHE A 69 -8.34 -1.64 2.62
C PHE A 69 -9.01 -3.02 2.65
N PHE A 70 -9.35 -3.55 3.84
CA PHE A 70 -9.99 -4.85 3.97
C PHE A 70 -11.41 -4.88 3.40
N GLU A 71 -12.18 -3.78 3.52
CA GLU A 71 -13.50 -3.67 2.89
C GLU A 71 -13.43 -3.90 1.37
N VAL A 72 -12.39 -3.37 0.72
CA VAL A 72 -12.20 -3.49 -0.73
C VAL A 72 -11.60 -4.82 -1.14
N LEU A 73 -10.85 -5.49 -0.26
CA LEU A 73 -10.31 -6.83 -0.53
C LEU A 73 -11.39 -7.93 -0.54
N VAL A 74 -12.48 -7.72 0.22
CA VAL A 74 -13.54 -8.72 0.45
C VAL A 74 -14.75 -8.52 -0.47
N THR A 75 -14.81 -7.40 -1.20
CA THR A 75 -15.89 -7.05 -2.13
C THR A 75 -15.51 -7.41 -3.57
#